data_AF-A0A367KAX6-F1
#
_entry.id   AF-A0A367KAX6-F1
#
_cell.length_a   1.000
_cell.length_b   1.000
_cell.length_c   1.000
_cell.angle_alpha   90.00
_cell.angle_beta   90.00
_cell.angle_gamma   90.00
#
_symmetry.space_group_name_H-M   'P 1'
#
loop_
_entity.id
_entity.type
_entity.pdbx_description
1 polymer ?
#
loop_
_entity_poly.entity_id
_entity_poly.type
_entity_poly.pdbx_seq_one_letter_code
_entity_poly.pdbx_strand_id
1 'polypeptide(L)' 'SEIEYYAMLSKTGVHHYNGNNIDLGTACGKLFRTSVLSITDAGDSDILSAQ' A
#
# COMPACT_ATOMS: atom_id res chain seq x y z
N SER A 1 10.82 9.18 -2.56
CA SER A 1 10.83 8.86 -1.12
C SER A 1 11.68 7.62 -0.83
N GLU A 2 12.17 7.43 0.40
CA GLU A 2 12.97 6.24 0.78
C GLU A 2 12.26 4.91 0.45
N ILE A 3 10.94 4.85 0.69
CA ILE A 3 10.11 3.70 0.35
C ILE A 3 10.08 3.43 -1.16
N GLU A 4 9.94 4.46 -1.99
CA GLU A 4 9.97 4.32 -3.45
C GLU A 4 11.33 3.85 -3.96
N TYR A 5 12.42 4.29 -3.31
CA TYR A 5 13.76 3.83 -3.64
C TYR A 5 13.93 2.33 -3.36
N TYR A 6 13.48 1.85 -2.19
CA TYR A 6 13.52 0.41 -1.91
C TYR A 6 12.58 -0.38 -2.82
N ALA A 7 11.38 0.13 -3.10
CA ALA A 7 10.45 -0.51 -4.03
C ALA A 7 11.02 -0.63 -5.45
N MET A 8 11.73 0.39 -5.92
CA MET A 8 12.45 0.35 -7.21
C MET A 8 13.52 -0.75 -7.20
N LEU A 9 14.34 -0.83 -6.16
CA LEU A 9 15.40 -1.85 -6.05
C LEU A 9 14.82 -3.27 -6.01
N SER A 10 13.69 -3.48 -5.32
CA SER A 10 13.01 -4.77 -5.23
C SER A 10 12.10 -5.07 -6.44
N LYS A 11 11.99 -4.15 -7.40
CA LYS A 11 11.03 -4.22 -8.52
C LYS A 11 9.57 -4.38 -8.06
N THR A 12 9.25 -3.83 -6.90
CA THR A 12 7.90 -3.80 -6.34
C THR A 12 7.17 -2.58 -6.89
N GLY A 13 5.91 -2.75 -7.28
CA GLY A 13 5.10 -1.61 -7.70
C GLY A 13 4.77 -0.66 -6.57
N VAL A 14 4.61 0.60 -6.94
CA VAL A 14 4.17 1.65 -6.03
C VAL A 14 2.87 2.21 -6.57
N HIS A 15 1.81 2.06 -5.79
CA HIS A 15 0.52 2.69 -6.07
C HIS A 15 0.32 3.88 -5.14
N HIS A 16 0.21 5.09 -5.72
CA HIS A 16 -0.10 6.29 -4.96
C HIS A 16 -1.59 6.33 -4.63
N TYR A 17 -1.92 6.08 -3.37
CA TYR A 17 -3.29 6.18 -2.89
C TYR A 17 -3.78 7.64 -2.90
N ASN A 18 -4.87 7.90 -3.64
CA ASN A 18 -5.48 9.22 -3.73
C ASN A 18 -6.50 9.46 -2.60
N GLY A 19 -6.00 9.46 -1.37
CA GLY A 19 -6.77 9.69 -0.14
C GLY A 19 -5.85 10.05 1.02
N ASN A 20 -6.40 10.18 2.22
CA ASN A 20 -5.60 10.50 3.41
C ASN A 20 -5.27 9.26 4.27
N ASN A 21 -4.41 9.42 5.28
CA ASN A 21 -3.95 8.31 6.12
C ASN A 21 -4.96 7.84 7.19
N ILE A 22 -6.02 8.60 7.44
CA ILE A 22 -7.14 8.17 8.31
C ILE A 22 -8.02 7.20 7.52
N ASP A 23 -8.34 7.55 6.27
CA ASP A 23 -9.17 6.72 5.38
C ASP A 23 -8.46 5.41 5.07
N LEU A 24 -7.15 5.44 4.79
CA LEU A 24 -6.36 4.23 4.54
C LEU A 24 -6.33 3.29 5.76
N GLY A 25 -6.12 3.85 6.96
CA GLY A 25 -6.14 3.06 8.20
C GLY A 25 -7.52 2.45 8.46
N THR A 26 -8.58 3.23 8.25
CA THR A 26 -9.98 2.78 8.40
C THR A 26 -10.31 1.67 7.40
N ALA A 27 -9.91 1.80 6.14
CA ALA A 27 -10.07 0.76 5.11
C ALA A 27 -9.36 -0.55 5.47
N CYS A 28 -8.24 -0.47 6.19
CA CYS A 28 -7.50 -1.63 6.70
C CYS A 28 -8.01 -2.15 8.06
N GLY A 29 -9.13 -1.62 8.58
CA GLY A 29 -9.70 -2.01 9.87
C GLY A 29 -8.84 -1.59 11.07
N LYS A 30 -8.01 -0.55 10.94
CA LYS A 30 -7.15 -0.03 12.00
C LYS A 30 -7.76 1.21 12.66
N LEU A 31 -7.60 1.32 13.98
CA LEU A 31 -8.05 2.48 14.77
C LEU A 31 -6.97 3.58 14.90
N PHE A 32 -6.01 3.59 13.97
CA PHE A 32 -4.90 4.55 13.93
C PHE A 32 -4.55 4.90 12.47
N ARG A 33 -3.81 6.00 12.29
CA ARG A 33 -3.43 6.53 10.97
C ARG A 33 -2.39 5.62 10.30
N THR A 34 -2.57 5.31 9.03
CA THR A 34 -1.65 4.50 8.22
C THR A 34 -1.23 5.28 6.98
N SER A 35 0.07 5.62 6.88
CA SER A 35 0.59 6.41 5.75
C SER A 35 1.01 5.55 4.56
N VAL A 36 1.44 4.30 4.79
CA VAL A 36 1.89 3.34 3.77
C VAL A 36 1.55 1.92 4.25
N LEU A 37 1.22 1.03 3.32
CA LEU A 37 1.09 -0.41 3.54
C LEU A 37 1.84 -1.18 2.45
N SER A 38 2.21 -2.43 2.75
CA SER A 38 2.79 -3.35 1.78
C SER A 38 1.94 -4.61 1.70
N ILE A 39 1.77 -5.14 0.49
CA ILE A 39 1.08 -6.41 0.26
C ILE A 39 2.14 -7.52 0.26
N THR A 40 2.16 -8.31 1.34
CA THR A 40 3.07 -9.46 1.45
C THR A 40 2.51 -10.71 0.78
N ASP A 41 1.18 -10.85 0.81
CA ASP A 41 0.42 -11.91 0.17
C ASP A 41 -0.94 -11.35 -0.24
N ALA A 42 -1.36 -11.62 -1.47
CA ALA A 42 -2.62 -11.09 -2.01
C ALA A 42 -3.83 -11.99 -1.69
N GLY A 43 -3.61 -13.24 -1.27
CA GLY A 43 -4.66 -14.25 -1.16
C GLY A 43 -5.51 -14.32 -2.44
N ASP A 44 -6.82 -14.32 -2.27
CA ASP A 44 -7.80 -14.35 -3.37
C ASP A 44 -8.13 -12.95 -3.94
N SER A 45 -7.39 -11.91 -3.54
CA SER A 45 -7.64 -10.54 -3.97
C SER A 45 -6.97 -10.22 -5.31
N ASP A 46 -7.69 -9.55 -6.20
CA ASP A 46 -7.15 -9.01 -7.45
C ASP A 46 -6.32 -7.72 -7.25
N ILE A 47 -5.90 -7.39 -6.02
CA ILE A 47 -5.25 -6.11 -5.69
C ILE A 47 -3.93 -5.87 -6.45
N LEU A 48 -3.25 -6.93 -6.86
CA LEU A 48 -2.01 -6.84 -7.66
C LEU A 48 -2.26 -6.68 -9.16
N SER A 49 -3.51 -6.79 -9.63
CA SER A 49 -3.86 -6.65 -11.04
C SER A 49 -3.90 -5.21 -11.54
N ALA A 50 -4.05 -4.25 -10.61
CA ALA A 50 -4.23 -2.82 -10.91
C ALA A 50 -2.91 -2.04 -11.09
N GLN A 51 -1.80 -2.75 -11.31
CA GLN A 51 -0.47 -2.14 -11.49
C GLN A 51 -0.09 -1.98 -12.96
#